data_AF-A0A941FGL9-F1
#
_entry.id   AF-A0A941FGL9-F1
#
_cell.length_a   1.000
_cell.length_b   1.000
_cell.length_c   1.000
_cell.angle_alpha   90.00
_cell.angle_beta   90.00
_cell.angle_gamma   90.00
#
_symmetry.space_group_name_H-M   'P 1'
#
loop_
_entity.id
_entity.type
_entity.pdbx_description
1 polymer ?
#
loop_
_entity_poly.entity_id
_entity_poly.type
_entity_poly.pdbx_seq_one_letter_code
_entity_poly.pdbx_strand_id
1 'polypeptide(L)' 'MRRELMTTQELLSRLRLHGIRDPARVHLAYLEPNGMISVLTGRDEEAEAPRHPPGR' A
#
# COMPACT_ATOMS: atom_id res chain seq x y z
N MET A 1 -22.38 -7.89 -2.23
CA MET A 1 -21.17 -7.17 -1.75
C MET A 1 -20.46 -8.05 -0.74
N ARG A 2 -19.43 -8.80 -1.17
CA ARG A 2 -18.62 -9.67 -0.30
C ARG A 2 -17.58 -8.78 0.39
N ARG A 3 -17.63 -8.65 1.72
CA ARG A 3 -16.51 -8.08 2.49
C ARG A 3 -15.41 -9.13 2.45
N GLU A 4 -14.48 -9.00 1.51
CA GLU A 4 -13.26 -9.79 1.59
C GLU A 4 -12.49 -9.28 2.80
N LEU A 5 -12.54 -10.07 3.87
CA LEU A 5 -11.82 -9.78 5.10
C LEU A 5 -10.34 -10.00 4.81
N MET A 6 -9.65 -8.93 4.42
CA MET A 6 -8.19 -8.94 4.39
C MET A 6 -7.67 -9.06 5.83
N THR A 7 -6.78 -10.02 6.05
CA THR A 7 -6.14 -10.18 7.36
C THR A 7 -5.11 -9.08 7.60
N THR A 8 -4.81 -8.80 8.88
CA THR A 8 -3.74 -7.87 9.24
C THR A 8 -2.39 -8.29 8.64
N GLN A 9 -2.12 -9.59 8.54
CA GLN A 9 -0.88 -10.09 7.92
C GLN A 9 -0.80 -9.79 6.42
N GLU A 10 -1.91 -9.90 5.70
CA GLU A 10 -1.96 -9.56 4.27
C GLU A 10 -1.77 -8.07 4.05
N LEU A 11 -2.40 -7.23 4.88
CA LEU A 11 -2.19 -5.77 4.83
C LEU A 11 -0.71 -5.43 5.04
N LEU A 12 -0.09 -5.97 6.09
CA LEU A 12 1.33 -5.73 6.38
C LEU A 12 2.26 -6.22 5.26
N SER A 13 1.93 -7.35 4.64
CA SER A 13 2.70 -7.89 3.52
C SER A 13 2.61 -6.97 2.30
N ARG A 14 1.41 -6.45 2.00
CA ARG A 14 1.20 -5.48 0.91
C ARG A 14 1.89 -4.16 1.21
N LEU A 15 1.79 -3.61 2.41
CA LEU A 15 2.51 -2.38 2.80
C LEU A 15 4.02 -2.50 2.55
N ARG A 16 4.63 -3.66 2.86
CA ARG A 16 6.04 -3.91 2.57
C ARG A 16 6.37 -3.94 1.08
N LEU A 17 5.47 -4.48 0.24
CA LEU A 17 5.62 -4.44 -1.22
C LEU A 17 5.58 -2.99 -1.75
N HIS A 18 4.86 -2.10 -1.07
CA HIS A 18 4.87 -0.66 -1.31
C HIS A 18 6.07 0.07 -0.67
N GLY A 19 7.05 -0.66 -0.10
CA GLY A 19 8.22 -0.06 0.55
C GLY A 19 7.98 0.40 2.00
N ILE A 20 6.76 0.28 2.51
CA ILE A 20 6.37 0.74 3.85
C ILE A 20 6.64 -0.37 4.87
N ARG A 21 7.73 -0.22 5.62
CA ARG A 21 8.13 -1.19 6.67
C ARG A 21 7.46 -0.94 8.02
N ASP A 22 7.13 0.32 8.28
CA ASP A 22 6.52 0.75 9.52
C ASP A 22 5.06 1.16 9.26
N PRO A 23 4.07 0.33 9.66
CA PRO A 23 2.66 0.63 9.45
C PRO A 23 2.19 1.86 10.24
N ALA A 24 2.91 2.30 11.28
CA ALA A 24 2.56 3.52 12.01
C ALA A 24 2.74 4.80 11.17
N ARG A 25 3.48 4.72 10.05
CA ARG A 25 3.64 5.81 9.08
C ARG A 25 2.44 5.93 8.13
N VAL A 26 1.58 4.91 8.08
CA VAL A 26 0.38 4.91 7.25
C VAL A 26 -0.68 5.75 7.94
N HIS A 27 -1.08 6.83 7.27
CA HIS A 27 -2.18 7.65 7.69
C HIS A 27 -3.53 7.02 7.31
N LEU A 28 -3.63 6.54 6.06
CA LEU A 28 -4.82 5.90 5.50
C LEU A 28 -4.43 4.83 4.49
N ALA A 29 -5.19 3.74 4.43
CA ALA A 29 -5.05 2.71 3.41
C ALA A 29 -6.43 2.29 2.88
N TYR A 30 -6.57 2.26 1.55
CA TYR A 30 -7.78 1.85 0.86
C TYR A 30 -7.55 0.56 0.09
N LEU A 31 -8.48 -0.39 0.20
CA LEU A 31 -8.51 -1.59 -0.64
C LEU A 31 -9.36 -1.28 -1.88
N GLU A 32 -8.72 -1.24 -3.04
CA GLU A 32 -9.37 -0.98 -4.31
C GLU A 32 -10.12 -2.23 -4.82
N PRO A 33 -11.15 -2.07 -5.67
CA PRO A 33 -11.91 -3.21 -6.21
C PRO A 33 -11.08 -4.21 -7.02
N ASN A 34 -9.93 -3.79 -7.55
CA ASN A 34 -8.99 -4.64 -8.29
C ASN A 34 -8.02 -5.41 -7.37
N GLY A 35 -8.14 -5.28 -6.05
CA GLY A 35 -7.30 -5.94 -5.06
C GLY A 35 -6.00 -5.20 -4.71
N MET A 36 -5.72 -4.06 -5.34
CA MET A 36 -4.59 -3.19 -4.97
C MET A 36 -4.87 -2.41 -3.69
N ILE A 37 -3.82 -1.90 -3.05
CA ILE A 37 -3.95 -0.99 -1.91
C ILE A 37 -3.37 0.36 -2.26
N SER A 38 -4.17 1.40 -2.06
CA SER A 38 -3.74 2.79 -2.10
C SER A 38 -3.37 3.23 -0.68
N VAL A 39 -2.18 3.79 -0.48
CA VAL A 39 -1.67 4.16 0.85
C VAL A 39 -1.33 5.64 0.90
N LEU A 40 -1.79 6.34 1.93
CA LEU A 40 -1.44 7.72 2.24
C LEU A 40 -0.54 7.73 3.48
N THR A 41 0.64 8.31 3.37
CA THR A 41 1.58 8.49 4.50
C THR A 41 1.52 9.94 5.00
N GLY A 42 1.56 10.13 6.32
CA GLY A 42 1.28 11.43 6.96
C GLY A 42 2.42 12.46 6.91
N ARG A 43 3.51 12.18 6.18
CA ARG A 43 4.60 13.11 5.91
C ARG A 43 4.99 12.96 4.46
N ASP A 44 5.21 14.08 3.79
CA ASP A 44 5.78 14.21 2.44
C ASP A 44 7.25 13.73 2.36
N GLU A 45 7.59 12.65 3.05
CA GLU A 45 8.88 11.98 2.90
C GLU A 45 8.68 10.87 1.87
N GLU A 46 8.79 11.31 0.61
CA GLU A 46 9.19 10.50 -0.54
C GLU A 46 8.36 9.23 -0.75
N ALA A 47 7.24 9.40 -1.45
CA ALA A 47 6.77 8.37 -2.35
C ALA A 47 7.85 8.15 -3.42
N GLU A 48 8.87 7.33 -3.11
CA GLU A 48 9.60 6.61 -4.12
C GLU A 48 8.58 5.63 -4.74
N ALA A 49 7.81 6.16 -5.70
CA ALA A 49 6.94 5.38 -6.55
C ALA A 49 7.76 4.19 -7.09
N PRO A 50 7.17 2.99 -7.24
CA PRO A 50 7.89 1.90 -7.88
C PRO A 50 8.35 2.43 -9.24
N ARG A 51 9.68 2.48 -9.41
CA ARG A 51 10.31 2.86 -10.67
C ARG A 51 9.77 1.87 -11.69
N HIS A 52 8.72 2.26 -12.42
CA HIS A 52 8.30 1.54 -13.61
C HIS A 52 9.57 1.40 -14.47
N PRO A 53 9.91 0.19 -14.94
CA PRO A 53 10.99 0.07 -15.90
C PRO A 53 10.63 0.94 -17.10
N PRO A 54 11.57 1.73 -17.66
CA PRO A 54 11.28 2.56 -18.82
C PRO A 54 10.79 1.65 -19.95
N GLY A 55 9.75 2.12 -20.63
CA GLY A 55 9.13 1.43 -21.76
C GLY A 55 10.15 1.05 -22.81
N ARG A 56 9.83 -0.03 -23.52
CA ARG A 56 10.53 -0.44 -24.74
C ARG A 56 9.74 0.02 -25.96
#